data_AF-A0A7J8LMN5-F1
#
_entry.id   AF-A0A7J8LMN5-F1
#
_cell.length_a   1.000
_cell.length_b   1.000
_cell.length_c   1.000
_cell.angle_alpha   90.00
_cell.angle_beta   90.00
_cell.angle_gamma   90.00
#
_symmetry.space_group_name_H-M   'P 1'
#
loop_
_entity.id
_entity.type
_entity.pdbx_description
1 polymer ?
#
loop_
_entity_poly.entity_id
_entity_poly.type
_entity_poly.pdbx_seq_one_letter_code
_entity_poly.pdbx_strand_id
1 'polypeptide(L)'
;MEGMVTDLTLARENQANYEDYLRSNSAAHPGIDLTVTVLTTGFWPSYKSFDLNLPAEMVKCVEVFKGFYETKTKHRKLTWIYSLGTCHINGKFEQKIIELIVSTYQAAVLLLFNASDRLSYSEIMAHLNLTHDDLLRLLHSLSCAKYKILSKEPNTKTISHGDYFEFNSKFTDKLRRIKV
;
A
#
# COMPACT_ATOMS: atom_id res chain seq x y z
N MET A 1 -26.42 7.76 -6.49
CA MET A 1 -25.29 8.59 -6.95
C MET A 1 -25.04 9.76 -6.01
N GLU A 2 -26.09 10.48 -5.55
CA GLU A 2 -25.97 11.60 -4.60
C GLU A 2 -25.12 11.28 -3.37
N GLY A 3 -25.35 10.14 -2.70
CA GLY A 3 -24.57 9.73 -1.53
C GLY A 3 -23.06 9.58 -1.79
N MET A 4 -22.65 9.11 -2.97
CA MET A 4 -21.22 9.02 -3.34
C MET A 4 -20.61 10.41 -3.50
N VAL A 5 -21.35 11.35 -4.08
CA VAL A 5 -20.90 12.74 -4.25
C VAL A 5 -20.78 13.41 -2.88
N THR A 6 -21.72 13.14 -1.97
CA THR A 6 -21.64 13.62 -0.58
C THR A 6 -20.38 13.10 0.12
N ASP A 7 -20.08 11.81 0.04
CA ASP A 7 -18.86 11.23 0.64
C ASP A 7 -17.59 11.91 0.08
N LEU A 8 -17.51 12.11 -1.24
CA LEU A 8 -16.36 12.79 -1.87
C LEU A 8 -16.24 14.27 -1.50
N THR A 9 -17.36 14.94 -1.27
CA THR A 9 -17.38 16.35 -0.84
C THR A 9 -16.89 16.46 0.60
N LEU A 10 -17.33 15.57 1.48
CA LEU A 10 -16.93 15.51 2.88
C LEU A 10 -15.48 15.06 3.07
N ALA A 11 -14.89 14.37 2.09
CA ALA A 11 -13.53 13.86 2.18
C ALA A 11 -12.50 14.96 2.48
N ARG A 12 -12.64 16.15 1.86
CA ARG A 12 -11.72 17.27 2.08
C ARG A 12 -11.81 17.83 3.50
N GLU A 13 -13.03 17.97 4.01
CA GLU A 13 -13.27 18.44 5.38
C GLU A 13 -12.77 17.41 6.41
N ASN A 14 -13.03 16.12 6.18
CA ASN A 14 -12.54 15.06 7.06
C ASN A 14 -11.00 15.00 7.07
N GLN A 15 -10.36 15.20 5.93
CA GLN A 15 -8.90 15.27 5.83
C GLN A 15 -8.34 16.47 6.61
N ALA A 16 -8.91 17.67 6.46
CA ALA A 16 -8.48 18.84 7.21
C ALA A 16 -8.59 18.62 8.73
N ASN A 17 -9.72 18.04 9.17
CA ASN A 17 -9.92 17.67 10.57
C ASN A 17 -8.88 16.66 11.08
N TYR A 18 -8.47 15.70 10.24
CA TYR A 18 -7.43 14.73 10.59
C TYR A 18 -6.06 15.39 10.73
N GLU A 19 -5.72 16.31 9.82
CA GLU A 19 -4.47 17.08 9.90
C GLU A 19 -4.41 17.96 11.17
N ASP A 20 -5.52 18.60 11.53
CA ASP A 20 -5.62 19.37 12.78
C ASP A 20 -5.49 18.48 14.03
N TYR A 21 -6.05 17.27 13.99
CA TYR A 21 -5.86 16.27 15.04
C TYR A 21 -4.39 15.87 15.17
N LEU A 22 -3.67 15.63 14.06
CA LEU A 22 -2.24 15.31 14.09
C LEU A 22 -1.38 16.46 14.62
N ARG A 23 -1.71 17.71 14.27
CA ARG A 23 -1.03 18.90 14.81
C ARG A 23 -1.20 19.01 16.32
N SER A 24 -2.41 18.73 16.81
CA SER A 24 -2.74 18.78 18.24
C SER A 24 -2.21 17.58 19.02
N ASN A 25 -1.88 16.48 18.33
CA ASN A 25 -1.38 15.24 18.91
C ASN A 25 -0.10 14.78 18.21
N SER A 26 0.96 15.59 18.28
CA SER A 26 2.18 15.38 17.50
C SER A 26 2.86 14.03 17.76
N ALA A 27 2.70 13.46 18.95
CA ALA A 27 3.20 12.13 19.31
C ALA A 27 2.50 11.00 18.52
N ALA A 28 1.29 11.22 18.04
CA ALA A 28 0.54 10.27 17.21
C ALA A 28 0.93 10.32 15.73
N HIS A 29 1.78 11.26 15.29
CA HIS A 29 2.15 11.36 13.88
C HIS A 29 2.81 10.05 13.39
N PRO A 30 2.28 9.40 12.34
CA PRO A 30 2.79 8.10 11.92
C PRO A 30 4.19 8.19 11.30
N GLY A 31 4.59 9.37 10.81
CA GLY A 31 5.86 9.60 10.13
C GLY A 31 5.75 9.47 8.60
N ILE A 32 4.52 9.25 8.12
CA ILE A 32 4.15 9.12 6.71
C ILE A 32 2.93 9.98 6.47
N ASP A 33 2.89 10.69 5.34
CA ASP A 33 1.71 11.45 4.94
C ASP A 33 0.56 10.49 4.58
N LEU A 34 -0.61 10.70 5.17
CA LEU A 34 -1.79 9.86 4.96
C LEU A 34 -3.00 10.71 4.58
N THR A 35 -3.61 10.38 3.45
CA THR A 35 -4.89 10.92 3.01
C THR A 35 -5.94 9.82 3.01
N VAL A 36 -7.07 10.04 3.68
CA VAL A 36 -8.13 9.03 3.80
C VAL A 36 -9.48 9.56 3.33
N THR A 37 -10.09 8.82 2.40
CA THR A 37 -11.46 9.05 1.95
C THR A 37 -12.38 8.03 2.62
N VAL A 38 -13.32 8.50 3.45
CA VAL A 38 -14.30 7.63 4.11
C VAL A 38 -15.51 7.44 3.19
N LEU A 39 -15.88 6.19 2.94
CA LEU A 39 -16.97 5.81 2.04
C LEU A 39 -18.10 5.17 2.85
N THR A 40 -19.34 5.59 2.60
CA THR A 40 -20.53 5.05 3.28
C THR A 40 -20.98 3.74 2.61
N THR A 41 -21.03 2.66 3.40
CA THR A 41 -21.56 1.37 2.93
C THR A 41 -22.98 1.51 2.40
N GLY A 42 -23.27 0.93 1.24
CA GLY A 42 -24.56 1.04 0.56
C GLY A 42 -24.65 2.14 -0.49
N PHE A 43 -23.75 3.15 -0.46
CA PHE A 43 -23.63 4.13 -1.54
C PHE A 43 -22.65 3.71 -2.64
N TRP A 44 -21.65 2.92 -2.27
CA TRP A 44 -20.58 2.46 -3.16
C TRP A 44 -20.73 0.98 -3.53
N PRO A 45 -20.16 0.54 -4.67
CA PRO A 45 -20.09 -0.88 -5.02
C PRO A 45 -19.47 -1.72 -3.90
N SER A 46 -19.81 -3.01 -3.88
CA SER A 46 -19.15 -3.94 -2.97
C SER A 46 -17.73 -4.20 -3.46
N TYR A 47 -16.75 -3.85 -2.63
CA TYR A 47 -15.34 -4.14 -2.87
C TYR A 47 -14.94 -5.41 -2.13
N LYS A 48 -14.20 -6.29 -2.78
CA LYS A 48 -13.56 -7.41 -2.09
C LYS A 48 -12.49 -6.86 -1.14
N SER A 49 -12.66 -7.14 0.14
CA SER A 49 -11.66 -6.93 1.18
C SER A 49 -10.99 -8.26 1.49
N PHE A 50 -9.68 -8.27 1.58
CA PHE A 50 -8.88 -9.42 1.97
C PHE A 50 -8.14 -9.06 3.26
N ASP A 51 -7.89 -10.06 4.11
CA ASP A 51 -7.08 -9.89 5.30
C ASP A 51 -5.60 -9.77 4.89
N LEU A 52 -5.20 -8.57 4.52
CA LEU A 52 -3.80 -8.22 4.23
C LEU A 52 -3.07 -7.93 5.55
N ASN A 53 -1.98 -8.65 5.79
CA ASN A 53 -1.04 -8.27 6.84
C ASN A 53 -0.20 -7.09 6.34
N LEU A 54 -0.52 -5.89 6.81
CA LEU A 54 0.21 -4.68 6.46
C LEU A 54 1.59 -4.64 7.14
N PRO A 55 2.61 -4.06 6.48
CA PRO A 55 3.85 -3.68 7.13
C PRO A 55 3.61 -2.71 8.30
N ALA A 56 4.49 -2.74 9.30
CA ALA A 56 4.33 -2.01 10.56
C ALA A 56 4.09 -0.51 10.37
N GLU A 57 4.77 0.08 9.39
CA GLU A 57 4.64 1.50 9.04
C GLU A 57 3.22 1.85 8.58
N MET A 58 2.59 0.97 7.80
CA MET A 58 1.23 1.13 7.32
C MET A 58 0.19 0.83 8.41
N VAL A 59 0.46 -0.15 9.28
CA VAL A 59 -0.39 -0.45 10.45
C VAL A 59 -0.51 0.79 11.34
N LYS A 60 0.61 1.46 11.63
CA LYS A 60 0.61 2.69 12.44
C LYS A 60 -0.29 3.78 11.83
N CYS A 61 -0.25 3.98 10.52
CA CYS A 61 -1.14 4.91 9.81
C CYS A 61 -2.62 4.56 10.02
N VAL A 62 -2.96 3.27 9.88
CA VAL A 62 -4.34 2.77 10.06
C VAL A 62 -4.82 2.99 11.49
N GLU A 63 -4.00 2.69 12.50
CA GLU A 63 -4.35 2.83 13.91
C GLU A 63 -4.55 4.28 14.32
N VAL A 64 -3.67 5.20 13.87
CA VAL A 64 -3.77 6.62 14.16
C VAL A 64 -5.05 7.21 13.56
N PHE A 65 -5.36 6.87 12.31
CA PHE A 65 -6.61 7.33 11.69
C PHE A 65 -7.84 6.73 12.37
N LYS A 66 -7.80 5.46 12.77
CA LYS A 66 -8.88 4.82 13.53
C LYS A 66 -9.14 5.55 14.85
N GLY A 67 -8.09 5.84 15.61
CA GLY A 67 -8.21 6.60 16.87
C GLY A 67 -8.81 7.99 16.65
N PHE A 68 -8.38 8.71 15.61
CA PHE A 68 -9.02 9.96 15.19
C PHE A 68 -10.52 9.77 14.90
N TYR A 69 -10.88 8.80 14.08
CA TYR A 69 -12.25 8.61 13.62
C TYR A 69 -13.22 8.20 14.75
N GLU A 70 -12.73 7.44 15.74
CA GLU A 70 -13.48 7.07 16.94
C GLU A 70 -13.84 8.28 17.82
N THR A 71 -13.04 9.36 17.79
CA THR A 71 -13.40 10.62 18.49
C THR A 71 -14.63 11.30 17.87
N LYS A 72 -14.85 11.11 16.57
CA LYS A 72 -15.94 11.73 15.81
C LYS A 72 -17.21 10.88 15.83
N THR A 73 -17.07 9.55 15.78
CA THR A 73 -18.22 8.64 15.70
C THR A 73 -18.03 7.42 16.61
N LYS A 74 -18.89 7.29 17.63
CA LYS A 74 -18.79 6.18 18.62
C LYS A 74 -19.43 4.88 18.18
N HIS A 75 -20.21 4.89 17.09
CA HIS A 75 -21.05 3.75 16.66
C HIS A 75 -20.76 3.28 15.23
N ARG A 76 -19.72 3.80 14.58
CA ARG A 76 -19.35 3.39 13.22
C ARG A 76 -18.10 2.52 13.25
N LYS A 77 -18.12 1.45 12.46
CA LYS A 77 -16.96 0.58 12.24
C LYS A 77 -16.35 0.91 10.88
N LEU A 78 -15.04 1.14 10.86
CA LEU A 78 -14.28 1.30 9.62
C LEU A 78 -13.80 -0.07 9.10
N THR A 79 -13.88 -0.25 7.79
CA THR A 79 -13.26 -1.36 7.06
C THR A 79 -12.39 -0.77 5.96
N TRP A 80 -11.11 -1.12 5.94
CA TRP A 80 -10.17 -0.62 4.95
C TRP A 80 -10.27 -1.39 3.63
N ILE A 81 -10.24 -0.66 2.52
CA ILE A 81 -10.32 -1.21 1.16
C ILE A 81 -8.99 -0.93 0.46
N TYR A 82 -7.98 -1.75 0.76
CA TYR A 82 -6.61 -1.54 0.27
C TYR A 82 -6.47 -1.60 -1.26
N SER A 83 -7.42 -2.23 -1.95
CA SER A 83 -7.48 -2.31 -3.42
C SER A 83 -7.73 -0.97 -4.12
N LEU A 84 -8.26 0.02 -3.41
CA LEU A 84 -8.44 1.38 -3.92
C LEU A 84 -7.29 2.32 -3.55
N GLY A 85 -6.41 1.89 -2.65
CA GLY A 85 -5.32 2.71 -2.14
C GLY A 85 -4.16 2.85 -3.13
N THR A 86 -3.51 4.00 -3.07
CA THR A 86 -2.28 4.31 -3.81
C THR A 86 -1.24 4.79 -2.82
N CYS A 87 0.01 4.36 -3.02
CA CYS A 87 1.14 4.72 -2.19
C CYS A 87 2.23 5.35 -3.06
N HIS A 88 2.91 6.35 -2.50
CA HIS A 88 4.09 6.97 -3.07
C HIS A 88 5.28 6.55 -2.22
N ILE A 89 6.20 5.76 -2.78
CA ILE A 89 7.38 5.26 -2.08
C ILE A 89 8.65 5.69 -2.79
N ASN A 90 9.69 6.00 -2.04
CA ASN A 90 10.99 6.35 -2.60
C ASN A 90 11.88 5.10 -2.68
N GLY A 91 12.05 4.56 -3.89
CA GLY A 91 13.01 3.49 -4.15
C GLY A 91 14.42 4.05 -4.20
N LYS A 92 15.28 3.63 -3.26
CA LYS A 92 16.69 4.02 -3.19
C LYS A 92 17.53 3.07 -4.04
N PHE A 93 17.56 3.31 -5.35
CA PHE A 93 18.41 2.55 -6.28
C PHE A 93 19.82 3.13 -6.29
N GLU A 94 20.81 2.34 -6.73
CA GLU A 94 22.24 2.71 -6.75
C GLU A 94 22.49 4.00 -7.56
N GLN A 95 21.82 4.15 -8.69
CA GLN A 95 22.03 5.30 -9.57
C GLN A 95 21.30 6.57 -9.11
N LYS A 96 20.07 6.42 -8.59
CA LYS A 96 19.22 7.53 -8.16
C LYS A 96 18.03 7.06 -7.34
N ILE A 97 17.47 7.98 -6.58
CA ILE A 97 16.15 7.79 -5.96
C ILE A 97 15.07 7.95 -7.04
N ILE A 98 14.14 6.99 -7.10
CA ILE A 98 12.96 7.02 -7.98
C ILE A 98 11.71 6.93 -7.11
N GLU A 99 10.78 7.86 -7.30
CA GLU A 99 9.46 7.82 -6.69
C GLU A 99 8.58 6.81 -7.44
N LEU A 100 8.10 5.80 -6.72
CA LEU A 100 7.23 4.75 -7.24
C LEU A 100 5.81 5.04 -6.77
N ILE A 101 4.89 5.18 -7.72
CA ILE A 101 3.46 5.24 -7.48
C ILE A 101 2.92 3.83 -7.68
N VAL A 102 2.52 3.19 -6.58
CA VAL A 102 2.15 1.78 -6.54
C VAL A 102 0.81 1.62 -5.81
N SER A 103 0.14 0.49 -6.01
CA SER A 103 -0.99 0.10 -5.16
C SER A 103 -0.53 -0.22 -3.73
N THR A 104 -1.46 -0.19 -2.77
CA THR A 104 -1.17 -0.58 -1.37
C THR A 104 -0.55 -1.98 -1.28
N TYR A 105 -1.05 -2.92 -2.09
CA TYR A 105 -0.55 -4.30 -2.11
C TYR A 105 0.89 -4.39 -2.64
N GLN A 106 1.21 -3.65 -3.71
CA GLN A 106 2.58 -3.58 -4.22
C GLN A 106 3.51 -2.91 -3.21
N ALA A 107 3.08 -1.82 -2.55
CA ALA A 107 3.86 -1.20 -1.47
C ALA A 107 4.12 -2.18 -0.33
N ALA A 108 3.11 -2.95 0.09
CA ALA A 108 3.26 -3.96 1.14
C ALA A 108 4.33 -5.00 0.79
N VAL A 109 4.36 -5.50 -0.45
CA VAL A 109 5.41 -6.41 -0.94
C VAL A 109 6.78 -5.75 -0.92
N LEU A 110 6.89 -4.52 -1.44
CA LEU A 110 8.17 -3.82 -1.55
C LEU A 110 8.78 -3.48 -0.18
N LEU A 111 7.95 -3.14 0.80
CA LEU A 111 8.40 -2.81 2.16
C LEU A 111 9.00 -4.01 2.90
N LEU A 112 8.64 -5.26 2.55
CA LEU A 112 9.28 -6.44 3.13
C LEU A 112 10.80 -6.46 2.87
N PHE A 113 11.23 -5.95 1.73
CA PHE A 113 12.64 -5.93 1.33
C PHE A 113 13.49 -4.90 2.07
N ASN A 114 12.88 -4.06 2.93
CA ASN A 114 13.66 -3.22 3.85
C ASN A 114 14.26 -4.03 5.01
N ALA A 115 13.69 -5.20 5.34
CA ALA A 115 14.14 -6.06 6.44
C ALA A 115 14.82 -7.35 5.96
N SER A 116 14.66 -7.71 4.68
CA SER A 116 15.20 -8.92 4.07
C SER A 116 15.73 -8.65 2.66
N ASP A 117 16.98 -9.02 2.39
CA ASP A 117 17.56 -8.84 1.05
C ASP A 117 16.94 -9.76 0.00
N ARG A 118 16.49 -10.96 0.44
CA ARG A 118 15.94 -12.02 -0.41
C ARG A 118 14.77 -12.69 0.28
N LEU A 119 13.69 -12.94 -0.47
CA LEU A 119 12.50 -13.63 0.00
C LEU A 119 11.99 -14.62 -1.05
N SER A 120 11.57 -15.80 -0.62
CA SER A 120 10.86 -16.75 -1.46
C SER A 120 9.40 -16.35 -1.67
N TYR A 121 8.79 -16.88 -2.73
CA TYR A 121 7.35 -16.72 -2.99
C TYR A 121 6.51 -17.10 -1.75
N SER A 122 6.85 -18.21 -1.10
CA SER A 122 6.10 -18.74 0.05
C SER A 122 6.23 -17.86 1.29
N GLU A 123 7.41 -17.27 1.54
CA GLU A 123 7.61 -16.32 2.65
C GLU A 123 6.80 -15.04 2.43
N ILE A 124 6.81 -14.47 1.23
CA ILE A 124 6.02 -13.27 0.91
C ILE A 124 4.52 -13.55 1.09
N MET A 125 4.06 -14.71 0.63
CA MET A 125 2.67 -15.15 0.80
C MET A 125 2.27 -15.23 2.27
N ALA A 126 3.11 -15.86 3.10
CA ALA A 126 2.87 -16.02 4.52
C ALA A 126 2.92 -14.67 5.27
N HIS A 127 3.90 -13.82 4.96
CA HIS A 127 4.07 -12.51 5.61
C HIS A 127 2.87 -11.61 5.37
N LEU A 128 2.35 -11.57 4.14
CA LEU A 128 1.27 -10.66 3.75
C LEU A 128 -0.13 -11.29 3.84
N ASN A 129 -0.23 -12.59 4.07
CA ASN A 129 -1.49 -13.35 4.04
C ASN A 129 -2.26 -13.18 2.71
N LEU A 130 -1.53 -13.28 1.60
CA LEU A 130 -2.10 -13.14 0.26
C LEU A 130 -2.49 -14.49 -0.34
N THR A 131 -3.52 -14.49 -1.19
CA THR A 131 -3.85 -15.66 -2.01
C THR A 131 -2.80 -15.85 -3.12
N HIS A 132 -2.69 -17.08 -3.63
CA HIS A 132 -1.80 -17.38 -4.76
C HIS A 132 -2.06 -16.46 -5.96
N ASP A 133 -3.33 -16.31 -6.35
CA ASP A 133 -3.73 -15.53 -7.52
C ASP A 133 -3.38 -14.04 -7.38
N ASP A 134 -3.55 -13.48 -6.19
CA ASP A 134 -3.20 -12.08 -5.93
C ASP A 134 -1.69 -11.88 -5.91
N LEU A 135 -0.97 -12.74 -5.19
CA LEU A 135 0.49 -12.63 -5.08
C LEU A 135 1.17 -12.83 -6.44
N LEU A 136 0.68 -13.76 -7.26
CA LEU A 136 1.20 -13.99 -8.61
C LEU A 136 1.11 -12.72 -9.47
N ARG A 137 -0.05 -12.04 -9.46
CA ARG A 137 -0.23 -10.78 -10.20
C ARG A 137 0.68 -9.67 -9.70
N LEU A 138 0.81 -9.55 -8.38
CA LEU A 138 1.66 -8.54 -7.75
C LEU A 138 3.13 -8.75 -8.09
N LEU A 139 3.66 -9.95 -7.87
CA LEU A 139 5.07 -10.26 -8.17
C LEU A 139 5.37 -10.17 -9.66
N HIS A 140 4.45 -10.61 -10.53
CA HIS A 140 4.62 -10.43 -11.97
C HIS A 140 4.74 -8.94 -12.34
N SER A 141 3.89 -8.07 -11.77
CA SER A 141 3.94 -6.62 -12.03
C SER A 141 5.26 -5.97 -11.57
N LEU A 142 5.86 -6.48 -10.49
CA LEU A 142 7.06 -5.92 -9.87
C LEU A 142 8.39 -6.51 -10.41
N SER A 143 8.37 -7.69 -11.05
CA SER A 143 9.58 -8.41 -11.45
C SER A 143 9.68 -8.79 -12.93
N CYS A 144 8.54 -9.08 -13.58
CA CYS A 144 8.52 -9.60 -14.95
C CYS A 144 8.03 -8.58 -15.98
N ALA A 145 7.22 -7.61 -15.54
CA ALA A 145 6.61 -6.60 -16.39
C ALA A 145 7.60 -5.48 -16.80
N LYS A 146 7.07 -4.28 -17.10
CA LYS A 146 7.83 -3.13 -17.57
C LYS A 146 8.89 -2.67 -16.56
N TYR A 147 8.52 -2.58 -15.29
CA TYR A 147 9.37 -2.07 -14.22
C TYR A 147 9.85 -3.23 -13.35
N LYS A 148 11.08 -3.69 -13.60
CA LYS A 148 11.71 -4.78 -12.86
C LYS A 148 12.35 -4.27 -11.56
N ILE A 149 11.50 -3.79 -10.67
CA ILE A 149 11.88 -3.26 -9.35
C ILE A 149 12.40 -4.40 -8.46
N LEU A 150 11.87 -5.61 -8.63
CA LEU A 150 12.38 -6.82 -8.03
C LEU A 150 13.10 -7.67 -9.09
N SER A 151 14.25 -8.24 -8.72
CA SER A 151 14.87 -9.33 -9.47
C SER A 151 14.28 -10.66 -9.03
N LYS A 152 14.11 -11.58 -9.99
CA LYS A 152 13.56 -12.92 -9.75
C LYS A 152 14.59 -13.98 -10.09
N GLU A 153 14.68 -15.01 -9.27
CA GLU A 153 15.46 -16.21 -9.53
C GLU A 153 14.56 -17.45 -9.47
N PRO A 154 14.50 -18.27 -10.54
CA PRO A 154 15.16 -18.09 -11.84
C PRO A 154 14.57 -16.93 -12.65
N ASN A 155 15.38 -16.31 -13.52
CA ASN A 155 14.95 -15.19 -14.37
C ASN A 155 14.11 -15.67 -15.56
N THR A 156 12.85 -15.98 -15.29
CA THR A 156 11.86 -16.39 -16.30
C THR A 156 10.69 -15.39 -16.36
N LYS A 157 9.85 -15.51 -17.39
CA LYS A 157 8.66 -14.65 -17.57
C LYS A 157 7.46 -15.06 -16.71
N THR A 158 7.54 -16.20 -16.04
CA THR A 158 6.46 -16.78 -15.23
C THR A 158 6.87 -16.79 -13.76
N ILE A 159 5.88 -16.64 -12.88
CA ILE A 159 6.05 -16.75 -11.43
C ILE A 159 5.69 -18.17 -10.98
N SER A 160 6.53 -18.78 -10.15
CA SER A 160 6.33 -20.10 -9.54
C SER A 160 6.53 -20.04 -8.02
N HIS A 161 5.97 -21.01 -7.30
CA HIS A 161 6.10 -21.14 -5.84
C HIS A 161 7.55 -21.34 -5.36
N GLY A 162 8.43 -21.84 -6.22
CA GLY A 162 9.86 -22.03 -5.93
C GLY A 162 10.73 -20.81 -6.22
N ASP A 163 10.14 -19.70 -6.69
CA ASP A 163 10.89 -18.51 -7.07
C ASP A 163 11.34 -17.71 -5.85
N TYR A 164 12.50 -17.07 -5.99
CA TYR A 164 13.02 -16.09 -5.06
C TYR A 164 13.02 -14.70 -5.68
N PHE A 165 12.85 -13.70 -4.82
CA PHE A 165 12.80 -12.30 -5.18
C PHE A 165 13.79 -11.52 -4.34
N GLU A 166 14.40 -10.51 -4.94
CA GLU A 166 15.35 -9.59 -4.32
C GLU A 166 15.07 -8.17 -4.83
N PHE A 167 15.40 -7.15 -4.03
CA PHE A 167 15.32 -5.78 -4.51
C PHE A 167 16.38 -5.53 -5.59
N ASN A 168 15.95 -5.11 -6.79
CA ASN A 168 16.87 -4.83 -7.89
C ASN A 168 17.50 -3.45 -7.71
N SER A 169 18.55 -3.35 -6.89
CA SER A 169 19.29 -2.11 -6.60
C SER A 169 19.81 -1.39 -7.87
N LYS A 170 20.04 -2.15 -8.94
CA LYS A 170 20.54 -1.67 -10.24
C LYS A 170 19.44 -1.19 -11.19
N PHE A 171 18.17 -1.30 -10.82
CA PHE A 171 17.07 -0.78 -11.62
C PHE A 171 17.23 0.72 -11.88
N THR A 172 16.89 1.13 -13.10
CA THR A 172 16.93 2.53 -13.51
C THR A 172 15.83 2.80 -14.52
N ASP A 173 15.34 4.04 -14.54
CA ASP A 173 14.39 4.54 -15.53
C ASP A 173 14.80 5.97 -15.90
N LYS A 174 14.38 6.49 -17.06
CA LYS A 174 14.65 7.89 -17.41
C LYS A 174 13.88 8.85 -16.49
N LEU A 175 12.66 8.49 -16.12
CA LEU A 175 11.79 9.27 -15.25
C LEU A 175 12.28 9.17 -13.79
N ARG A 176 11.99 10.22 -13.01
CA ARG A 176 12.21 10.23 -11.55
C ARG A 176 10.96 9.82 -10.76
N ARG A 177 9.82 9.73 -11.43
CA ARG A 177 8.54 9.30 -10.89
C ARG A 177 7.90 8.35 -11.89
N ILE A 178 7.58 7.13 -11.46
CA ILE A 178 6.95 6.12 -12.31
C ILE A 178 5.71 5.58 -11.63
N LYS A 179 4.69 5.24 -12.44
CA LYS A 179 3.50 4.53 -11.98
C LYS A 179 3.60 3.09 -12.45
N VAL A 180 3.61 2.17 -11.49
CA VAL A 180 3.82 0.73 -11.70
C VAL A 180 2.51 0.03 -11.98
#